data_AF-A0AAQ3M3E4-F1
#
_entry.id   AF-A0AAQ3M3E4-F1
#
_cell.length_a   1.000
_cell.length_b   1.000
_cell.length_c   1.000
_cell.angle_alpha   90.00
_cell.angle_beta   90.00
_cell.angle_gamma   90.00
#
_symmetry.space_group_name_H-M   'P 1'
#
loop_
_entity.id
_entity.type
_entity.pdbx_description
1 polymer ?
#
loop_
_entity_poly.entity_id
_entity_poly.type
_entity_poly.pdbx_seq_one_letter_code
_entity_poly.pdbx_strand_id
1 'polypeptide(L)'
;MSPSSDRTLTEQEPFHATKAQLKRATRARLRWALFTSLLLLASIAFIILVELGNVKINSVLNNIYFIKLNLTNVVPTSVPNSVLINSIAQTLGLHDFYTVGLWNFCEGNNGVGVTHCSSPKSLYWFNPVDILQSELLAGATIALPAEIDTILHIIRIVSFWMFALFLVGIILSFIMVFLAPLAVYTRWASLPIVIVTFLAALFTTVAAILATVMFIIMQTAITSVTELNIGASIGIEMFIFMWIGAITSVLAFVIQFGMCCCCASRRDVKTGRKRGSKHAWEITSEKESHVGNREPGGFSTERPQRNLDVDSDAEN
;
A
#
# COMPACT_ATOMS: atom_id res chain seq x y z
N MET A 1 65.72 26.29 13.37
CA MET A 1 65.18 24.95 13.06
C MET A 1 63.69 24.94 13.34
N SER A 2 62.89 25.12 12.29
CA SER A 2 61.47 24.75 12.16
C SER A 2 61.07 25.13 10.74
N PRO A 3 60.86 24.18 9.82
CA PRO A 3 60.33 24.51 8.51
C PRO A 3 58.80 24.54 8.56
N SER A 4 58.28 25.39 7.69
CA SER A 4 56.91 25.81 7.47
C SER A 4 55.93 24.67 7.19
N SER A 5 54.74 24.80 7.78
CA SER A 5 53.55 24.03 7.49
C SER A 5 52.95 24.49 6.16
N ASP A 6 53.39 23.91 5.05
CA ASP A 6 52.68 23.99 3.78
C ASP A 6 51.55 22.96 3.78
N ARG A 7 50.37 23.41 4.21
CA ARG A 7 49.11 22.73 3.90
C ARG A 7 48.89 22.82 2.40
N THR A 8 49.31 21.80 1.68
CA THR A 8 48.85 21.54 0.32
C THR A 8 47.34 21.37 0.34
N LEU A 9 46.63 22.42 -0.08
CA LEU A 9 45.24 22.30 -0.52
C LEU A 9 45.26 21.32 -1.68
N THR A 10 44.85 20.08 -1.44
CA THR A 10 44.49 19.18 -2.52
C THR A 10 43.36 19.84 -3.28
N GLU A 11 43.70 20.44 -4.41
CA GLU A 11 42.75 20.81 -5.46
C GLU A 11 42.02 19.53 -5.84
N GLN A 12 40.86 19.33 -5.22
CA GLN A 12 40.06 18.14 -5.37
C GLN A 12 39.43 18.26 -6.76
N GLU A 13 40.11 17.68 -7.76
CA GLU A 13 39.61 17.52 -9.12
C GLU A 13 38.09 17.26 -9.09
N PRO A 14 37.28 18.00 -9.86
CA PRO A 14 35.84 17.87 -9.80
C PRO A 14 35.48 16.41 -10.03
N PHE A 15 34.85 15.79 -9.03
CA PHE A 15 34.48 14.38 -9.05
C PHE A 15 33.52 14.11 -10.23
N HIS A 16 34.07 13.76 -11.39
CA HIS A 16 33.31 13.48 -12.59
C HIS A 16 33.02 11.99 -12.68
N ALA A 17 32.03 11.54 -11.89
CA ALA A 17 31.51 10.19 -11.98
C ALA A 17 30.99 9.90 -13.41
N THR A 18 31.49 8.84 -14.04
CA THR A 18 31.05 8.42 -15.38
C THR A 18 29.56 8.05 -15.35
N LYS A 19 28.80 8.28 -16.45
CA LYS A 19 27.37 7.91 -16.55
C LYS A 19 27.09 6.45 -16.13
N ALA A 20 28.02 5.54 -16.43
CA ALA A 20 27.96 4.13 -16.04
C ALA A 20 28.11 3.90 -14.52
N GLN A 21 29.04 4.60 -13.87
CA GLN A 21 29.22 4.55 -12.40
C GLN A 21 27.99 5.14 -11.69
N LEU A 22 27.46 6.25 -12.20
CA LEU A 22 26.25 6.88 -11.68
C LEU A 22 25.05 5.92 -11.75
N LYS A 23 24.88 5.21 -12.87
CA LYS A 23 23.82 4.20 -13.06
C LYS A 23 23.97 3.02 -12.11
N ARG A 24 25.20 2.55 -11.83
CA ARG A 24 25.45 1.47 -10.86
C ARG A 24 25.19 1.93 -9.43
N ALA A 25 25.68 3.11 -9.05
CA ALA A 25 25.52 3.68 -7.72
C ALA A 25 24.05 3.90 -7.32
N THR A 26 23.17 4.22 -8.28
CA THR A 26 21.72 4.44 -8.04
C THR A 26 20.83 3.23 -8.36
N ARG A 27 21.39 2.11 -8.85
CA ARG A 27 20.59 0.94 -9.26
C ARG A 27 19.79 0.34 -8.10
N ALA A 28 20.39 0.29 -6.90
CA ALA A 28 19.71 -0.19 -5.70
C ALA A 28 18.47 0.66 -5.39
N ARG A 29 18.61 2.00 -5.41
CA ARG A 29 17.50 2.94 -5.19
C ARG A 29 16.38 2.79 -6.22
N LEU A 30 16.73 2.58 -7.49
CA LEU A 30 15.73 2.34 -8.54
C LEU A 30 14.98 1.02 -8.32
N ARG A 31 15.67 -0.07 -7.94
CA ARG A 31 15.03 -1.35 -7.61
C ARG A 31 14.06 -1.20 -6.42
N TRP A 32 14.46 -0.52 -5.36
CA TRP A 32 13.60 -0.26 -4.22
C TRP A 32 12.40 0.64 -4.58
N ALA A 33 12.59 1.66 -5.41
CA ALA A 33 11.48 2.49 -5.90
C ALA A 33 10.47 1.70 -6.76
N LEU A 34 10.96 0.80 -7.62
CA LEU A 34 10.10 -0.11 -8.39
C LEU A 34 9.36 -1.10 -7.48
N PHE A 35 10.03 -1.61 -6.45
CA PHE A 35 9.42 -2.48 -5.46
C PHE A 35 8.33 -1.76 -4.65
N THR A 36 8.57 -0.50 -4.24
CA THR A 36 7.53 0.33 -3.62
C THR A 36 6.35 0.55 -4.56
N SER A 37 6.60 0.82 -5.83
CA SER A 37 5.53 0.95 -6.84
C SER A 37 4.71 -0.34 -6.97
N LEU A 38 5.35 -1.52 -6.89
CA LEU A 38 4.67 -2.81 -6.91
C LEU A 38 3.80 -3.00 -5.67
N LEU A 39 4.30 -2.64 -4.48
CA LEU A 39 3.52 -2.70 -3.24
C LEU A 39 2.32 -1.77 -3.25
N LEU A 40 2.46 -0.55 -3.77
CA LEU A 40 1.34 0.38 -3.94
C LEU A 40 0.31 -0.13 -4.94
N LEU A 41 0.75 -0.75 -6.04
CA LEU A 41 -0.16 -1.41 -6.99
C LEU A 41 -0.92 -2.57 -6.34
N ALA A 42 -0.24 -3.40 -5.55
CA ALA A 42 -0.90 -4.46 -4.78
C ALA A 42 -1.92 -3.89 -3.80
N SER A 43 -1.55 -2.83 -3.06
CA SER A 43 -2.45 -2.13 -2.14
C SER A 43 -3.72 -1.65 -2.86
N ILE A 44 -3.56 -0.95 -3.99
CA ILE A 44 -4.68 -0.48 -4.81
C ILE A 44 -5.57 -1.65 -5.25
N ALA A 45 -4.98 -2.75 -5.74
CA ALA A 45 -5.76 -3.90 -6.19
C ALA A 45 -6.62 -4.50 -5.06
N PHE A 46 -6.05 -4.66 -3.85
CA PHE A 46 -6.78 -5.18 -2.71
C PHE A 46 -7.83 -4.21 -2.16
N ILE A 47 -7.55 -2.91 -2.08
CA ILE A 47 -8.56 -1.93 -1.65
C ILE A 47 -9.67 -1.79 -2.70
N ILE A 48 -9.38 -1.90 -4.00
CA ILE A 48 -10.42 -1.96 -5.04
C ILE A 48 -11.32 -3.19 -4.85
N LEU A 49 -10.77 -4.36 -4.49
CA LEU A 49 -11.59 -5.53 -4.17
C LEU A 49 -12.49 -5.29 -2.97
N VAL A 50 -12.03 -4.54 -1.97
CA VAL A 50 -12.84 -4.13 -0.81
C VAL A 50 -13.94 -3.16 -1.23
N GLU A 51 -13.65 -2.19 -2.09
CA GLU A 51 -14.67 -1.25 -2.59
C GLU A 51 -15.69 -1.94 -3.48
N LEU A 52 -15.28 -2.85 -4.37
CA LEU A 52 -16.19 -3.55 -5.28
C LEU A 52 -16.83 -4.80 -4.65
N GLY A 53 -16.47 -5.12 -3.41
CA GLY A 53 -17.02 -6.26 -2.67
C GLY A 53 -18.53 -6.17 -2.56
N ASN A 54 -19.22 -7.29 -2.82
CA ASN A 54 -20.68 -7.41 -2.74
C ASN A 54 -21.47 -6.51 -3.72
N VAL A 55 -20.86 -5.86 -4.71
CA VAL A 55 -21.58 -4.90 -5.60
C VAL A 55 -22.50 -5.61 -6.61
N LYS A 56 -22.15 -6.81 -7.05
CA LYS A 56 -22.88 -7.56 -8.08
C LYS A 56 -22.83 -9.04 -7.79
N ILE A 57 -23.94 -9.71 -8.15
CA ILE A 57 -24.07 -11.17 -8.12
C ILE A 57 -22.99 -11.82 -8.98
N ASN A 58 -21.95 -12.32 -8.33
CA ASN A 58 -20.84 -13.03 -8.95
C ASN A 58 -20.20 -14.00 -7.94
N SER A 59 -19.63 -15.11 -8.42
CA SER A 59 -19.06 -16.16 -7.56
C SER A 59 -17.93 -15.69 -6.64
N VAL A 60 -17.24 -14.58 -7.00
CA VAL A 60 -16.14 -14.03 -6.19
C VAL A 60 -16.61 -12.87 -5.32
N LEU A 61 -17.26 -11.87 -5.92
CA LEU A 61 -17.66 -10.63 -5.20
C LEU A 61 -18.71 -10.89 -4.12
N ASN A 62 -19.58 -11.90 -4.28
CA ASN A 62 -20.62 -12.24 -3.30
C ASN A 62 -20.06 -12.76 -1.96
N ASN A 63 -18.82 -13.27 -1.97
CA ASN A 63 -18.15 -13.74 -0.76
C ASN A 63 -17.32 -12.62 -0.09
N ILE A 64 -17.25 -11.44 -0.71
CA ILE A 64 -16.50 -10.29 -0.20
C ILE A 64 -17.50 -9.33 0.44
N TYR A 65 -17.83 -9.57 1.71
CA TYR A 65 -18.74 -8.76 2.50
C TYR A 65 -18.16 -8.52 3.91
N PHE A 66 -18.60 -7.46 4.58
CA PHE A 66 -18.14 -7.17 5.94
C PHE A 66 -18.91 -8.00 6.99
N ILE A 67 -20.23 -8.03 6.87
CA ILE A 67 -21.11 -8.74 7.80
C ILE A 67 -22.22 -9.44 7.02
N LYS A 68 -22.58 -10.63 7.49
CA LYS A 68 -23.70 -11.44 7.01
C LYS A 68 -24.68 -11.64 8.15
N LEU A 69 -25.92 -11.25 7.92
CA LEU A 69 -27.06 -11.47 8.80
C LEU A 69 -27.77 -12.73 8.35
N ASN A 70 -28.04 -13.64 9.27
CA ASN A 70 -28.74 -14.89 9.04
C ASN A 70 -30.06 -14.86 9.81
N LEU A 71 -31.15 -14.91 9.05
CA LEU A 71 -32.52 -14.83 9.53
C LEU A 71 -33.27 -16.17 9.42
N THR A 72 -32.57 -17.26 9.07
CA THR A 72 -33.19 -18.58 8.81
C THR A 72 -33.96 -19.14 10.02
N ASN A 73 -33.58 -18.76 11.24
CA ASN A 73 -34.17 -19.28 12.48
C ASN A 73 -34.93 -18.23 13.30
N VAL A 74 -35.48 -17.19 12.65
CA VAL A 74 -36.29 -16.18 13.36
C VAL A 74 -37.59 -16.84 13.82
N VAL A 75 -37.58 -17.39 15.04
CA VAL A 75 -38.79 -17.85 15.74
C VAL A 75 -39.34 -16.65 16.50
N PRO A 76 -40.47 -16.05 16.09
CA PRO A 76 -41.15 -15.10 16.96
C PRO A 76 -41.57 -15.85 18.23
N THR A 77 -41.19 -15.32 19.40
CA THR A 77 -41.48 -15.89 20.73
C THR A 77 -42.98 -16.01 21.05
N SER A 78 -43.86 -15.59 20.13
CA SER A 78 -45.30 -15.55 20.28
C SER A 78 -46.07 -16.74 19.69
N VAL A 79 -45.44 -17.72 18.99
CA VAL A 79 -46.20 -18.84 18.38
C VAL A 79 -45.46 -20.19 18.42
N PRO A 80 -46.07 -21.31 18.88
CA PRO A 80 -45.35 -22.56 19.17
C PRO A 80 -45.06 -23.50 17.98
N ASN A 81 -45.40 -23.14 16.73
CA ASN A 81 -45.39 -24.10 15.62
C ASN A 81 -44.46 -23.68 14.47
N SER A 82 -43.26 -24.25 14.44
CA SER A 82 -42.15 -23.94 13.52
C SER A 82 -42.37 -24.31 12.04
N VAL A 83 -43.30 -25.23 11.74
CA VAL A 83 -43.48 -25.77 10.36
C VAL A 83 -44.27 -24.82 9.45
N LEU A 84 -45.10 -23.92 10.02
CA LEU A 84 -45.86 -22.94 9.26
C LEU A 84 -45.09 -21.61 9.03
N ILE A 85 -43.97 -21.41 9.74
CA ILE A 85 -43.23 -20.14 9.79
C ILE A 85 -42.39 -19.92 8.53
N ASN A 86 -41.78 -20.97 7.96
CA ASN A 86 -41.01 -20.84 6.71
C ASN A 86 -41.87 -20.41 5.52
N SER A 87 -43.12 -20.87 5.45
CA SER A 87 -44.06 -20.47 4.40
C SER A 87 -44.58 -19.04 4.60
N ILE A 88 -44.73 -18.56 5.84
CA ILE A 88 -45.18 -17.19 6.12
C ILE A 88 -44.03 -16.17 5.97
N ALA A 89 -42.81 -16.52 6.36
CA ALA A 89 -41.61 -15.68 6.17
C ALA A 89 -41.31 -15.41 4.68
N GLN A 90 -41.48 -16.42 3.80
CA GLN A 90 -41.39 -16.22 2.35
C GLN A 90 -42.58 -15.42 1.78
N THR A 91 -43.76 -15.51 2.38
CA THR A 91 -44.93 -14.71 1.98
C THR A 91 -44.80 -13.24 2.40
N LEU A 92 -43.93 -12.94 3.38
CA LEU A 92 -43.58 -11.59 3.84
C LEU A 92 -42.44 -10.95 3.03
N GLY A 93 -41.80 -11.68 2.09
CA GLY A 93 -40.69 -11.17 1.26
C GLY A 93 -39.30 -11.27 1.90
N LEU A 94 -39.19 -11.88 3.09
CA LEU A 94 -37.94 -11.92 3.84
C LEU A 94 -36.96 -12.96 3.28
N HIS A 95 -35.75 -12.50 2.93
CA HIS A 95 -34.64 -13.37 2.51
C HIS A 95 -33.93 -14.02 3.71
N ASP A 96 -33.38 -15.23 3.53
CA ASP A 96 -32.75 -16.00 4.62
C ASP A 96 -31.46 -15.35 5.14
N PHE A 97 -30.76 -14.60 4.29
CA PHE A 97 -29.59 -13.86 4.68
C PHE A 97 -29.39 -12.54 3.93
N TYR A 98 -28.74 -11.60 4.60
CA TYR A 98 -28.32 -10.31 4.05
C TYR A 98 -26.82 -10.14 4.23
N THR A 99 -26.10 -9.77 3.17
CA THR A 99 -24.68 -9.44 3.20
C THR A 99 -24.49 -7.95 2.97
N VAL A 100 -23.61 -7.32 3.75
CA VAL A 100 -23.34 -5.88 3.68
C VAL A 100 -21.94 -5.65 3.12
N GLY A 101 -21.87 -4.89 2.02
CA GLY A 101 -20.63 -4.40 1.42
C GLY A 101 -20.35 -2.95 1.80
N LEU A 102 -19.34 -2.34 1.16
CA LEU A 102 -19.00 -0.94 1.41
C LEU A 102 -20.00 0.04 0.77
N TRP A 103 -20.54 -0.30 -0.40
CA TRP A 103 -21.41 0.59 -1.20
C TRP A 103 -22.88 0.18 -1.20
N ASN A 104 -23.18 -1.04 -0.77
CA ASN A 104 -24.48 -1.66 -0.94
C ASN A 104 -24.69 -2.82 0.05
N PHE A 105 -25.86 -3.45 -0.07
CA PHE A 105 -26.17 -4.74 0.52
C PHE A 105 -26.74 -5.69 -0.55
N CYS A 106 -26.60 -6.98 -0.31
CA CYS A 106 -27.24 -8.04 -1.10
C CYS A 106 -28.05 -8.95 -0.19
N GLU A 107 -29.03 -9.61 -0.79
CA GLU A 107 -29.95 -10.53 -0.14
C GLU A 107 -29.96 -11.88 -0.87
N GLY A 108 -30.30 -12.94 -0.15
CA GLY A 108 -30.29 -14.28 -0.71
C GLY A 108 -30.95 -15.32 0.18
N ASN A 109 -31.19 -16.49 -0.43
CA ASN A 109 -31.81 -17.63 0.21
C ASN A 109 -30.84 -18.81 0.30
N ASN A 110 -30.98 -19.61 1.36
CA ASN A 110 -30.21 -20.83 1.52
C ASN A 110 -30.59 -21.83 0.42
N GLY A 111 -29.59 -22.33 -0.31
CA GLY A 111 -29.78 -23.26 -1.44
C GLY A 111 -29.78 -22.61 -2.82
N VAL A 112 -30.16 -21.32 -2.94
CA VAL A 112 -30.10 -20.57 -4.20
C VAL A 112 -28.89 -19.62 -4.24
N GLY A 113 -28.46 -19.12 -3.08
CA GLY A 113 -27.39 -18.14 -2.97
C GLY A 113 -27.92 -16.70 -3.03
N VAL A 114 -27.06 -15.77 -3.43
CA VAL A 114 -27.42 -14.34 -3.55
C VAL A 114 -28.37 -14.15 -4.73
N THR A 115 -29.57 -13.62 -4.47
CA THR A 115 -30.64 -13.46 -5.46
C THR A 115 -30.70 -12.03 -5.99
N HIS A 116 -30.46 -11.04 -5.13
CA HIS A 116 -30.58 -9.64 -5.49
C HIS A 116 -29.57 -8.77 -4.72
N CYS A 117 -29.10 -7.70 -5.36
CA CYS A 117 -28.18 -6.73 -4.78
C CYS A 117 -28.70 -5.32 -5.03
N SER A 118 -28.70 -4.51 -3.99
CA SER A 118 -29.05 -3.09 -4.10
C SER A 118 -28.05 -2.33 -4.98
N SER A 119 -28.54 -1.28 -5.63
CA SER A 119 -27.68 -0.40 -6.45
C SER A 119 -26.65 0.32 -5.57
N PRO A 120 -25.36 0.33 -5.94
CA PRO A 120 -24.31 0.95 -5.14
C PRO A 120 -24.57 2.45 -4.97
N LYS A 121 -24.49 2.92 -3.72
CA LYS A 121 -24.66 4.32 -3.35
C LYS A 121 -23.34 4.87 -2.81
N SER A 122 -22.94 6.05 -3.26
CA SER A 122 -21.83 6.78 -2.64
C SER A 122 -22.19 7.14 -1.21
N LEU A 123 -21.24 7.06 -0.28
CA LEU A 123 -21.50 7.32 1.15
C LEU A 123 -22.64 6.42 1.67
N TYR A 124 -22.59 5.14 1.29
CA TYR A 124 -23.52 4.17 1.85
C TYR A 124 -23.23 3.96 3.34
N TRP A 125 -24.30 3.79 4.10
CA TRP A 125 -24.26 3.37 5.50
C TRP A 125 -25.39 2.36 5.70
N PHE A 126 -25.13 1.37 6.54
CA PHE A 126 -26.11 0.33 6.82
C PHE A 126 -27.06 0.81 7.91
N ASN A 127 -28.34 1.02 7.57
CA ASN A 127 -29.39 1.24 8.55
C ASN A 127 -30.08 -0.08 8.89
N PRO A 128 -29.75 -0.73 10.02
CA PRO A 128 -30.42 -1.96 10.41
C PRO A 128 -31.92 -1.73 10.65
N VAL A 129 -32.30 -0.55 11.15
CA VAL A 129 -33.69 -0.23 11.51
C VAL A 129 -34.57 -0.14 10.27
N ASP A 130 -34.19 0.59 9.24
CA ASP A 130 -35.01 0.72 8.02
C ASP A 130 -35.18 -0.62 7.31
N ILE A 131 -34.12 -1.42 7.24
CA ILE A 131 -34.11 -2.71 6.54
C ILE A 131 -34.93 -3.76 7.31
N LEU A 132 -34.84 -3.77 8.64
CA LEU A 132 -35.66 -4.66 9.46
C LEU A 132 -37.10 -4.14 9.58
N GLN A 133 -37.35 -2.83 9.53
CA GLN A 133 -38.70 -2.26 9.61
C GLN A 133 -39.51 -2.50 8.34
N SER A 134 -38.89 -2.35 7.16
CA SER A 134 -39.58 -2.62 5.89
C SER A 134 -39.97 -4.09 5.75
N GLU A 135 -39.18 -5.00 6.31
CA GLU A 135 -39.35 -6.45 6.14
C GLU A 135 -40.09 -7.14 7.32
N LEU A 136 -39.93 -6.67 8.56
CA LEU A 136 -40.53 -7.30 9.75
C LEU A 136 -41.70 -6.51 10.36
N LEU A 137 -41.83 -5.21 10.06
CA LEU A 137 -42.71 -4.30 10.81
C LEU A 137 -43.80 -3.64 9.96
N ALA A 138 -44.25 -4.31 8.89
CA ALA A 138 -45.53 -4.03 8.24
C ALA A 138 -46.77 -4.21 9.16
N GLY A 139 -46.60 -4.28 10.49
CA GLY A 139 -47.67 -4.44 11.46
C GLY A 139 -47.37 -4.11 12.93
N ALA A 140 -46.16 -3.70 13.32
CA ALA A 140 -45.88 -3.32 14.71
C ALA A 140 -44.92 -2.11 14.80
N THR A 141 -45.41 -0.98 15.30
CA THR A 141 -44.57 0.17 15.65
C THR A 141 -44.07 0.00 17.08
N ILE A 142 -42.84 -0.49 17.23
CA ILE A 142 -42.15 -0.46 18.53
C ILE A 142 -41.53 0.93 18.65
N ALA A 143 -41.91 1.67 19.70
CA ALA A 143 -41.28 2.94 20.04
C ALA A 143 -39.81 2.69 20.39
N LEU A 144 -38.92 2.95 19.42
CA LEU A 144 -37.48 2.80 19.62
C LEU A 144 -37.00 3.87 20.61
N PRO A 145 -36.29 3.49 21.69
CA PRO A 145 -35.74 4.45 22.65
C PRO A 145 -34.70 5.38 21.98
N ALA A 146 -34.65 6.63 22.45
CA ALA A 146 -33.79 7.71 21.94
C ALA A 146 -32.27 7.41 21.94
N GLU A 147 -31.86 6.33 22.59
CA GLU A 147 -30.47 5.86 22.62
C GLU A 147 -30.01 5.29 21.26
N ILE A 148 -30.96 4.81 20.44
CA ILE A 148 -30.66 4.21 19.12
C ILE A 148 -30.33 5.29 18.09
N ASP A 149 -30.96 6.46 18.16
CA ASP A 149 -30.68 7.57 17.23
C ASP A 149 -29.22 8.04 17.33
N THR A 150 -28.66 8.05 18.55
CA THR A 150 -27.26 8.43 18.78
C THR A 150 -26.30 7.42 18.17
N ILE A 151 -26.58 6.12 18.32
CA ILE A 151 -25.77 5.03 17.76
C ILE A 151 -25.85 5.05 16.22
N LEU A 152 -27.04 5.21 15.65
CA LEU A 152 -27.23 5.32 14.20
C LEU A 152 -26.48 6.52 13.61
N HIS A 153 -26.44 7.65 14.32
CA HIS A 153 -25.67 8.82 13.91
C HIS A 153 -24.16 8.54 13.87
N ILE A 154 -23.62 7.84 14.88
CA ILE A 154 -22.20 7.43 14.90
C ILE A 154 -21.91 6.47 13.74
N ILE A 155 -22.78 5.48 13.52
CA ILE A 155 -22.64 4.52 12.41
C ILE A 155 -22.55 5.25 11.08
N ARG A 156 -23.49 6.18 10.83
CA ARG A 156 -23.53 6.97 9.60
C ARG A 156 -22.23 7.76 9.39
N ILE A 157 -21.77 8.49 10.40
CA ILE A 157 -20.54 9.29 10.31
C ILE A 157 -19.34 8.38 10.01
N VAL A 158 -19.17 7.31 10.76
CA VAL A 158 -18.00 6.42 10.61
C VAL A 158 -18.02 5.74 9.24
N SER A 159 -19.16 5.28 8.74
CA SER A 159 -19.28 4.71 7.39
C SER A 159 -18.89 5.72 6.31
N PHE A 160 -19.26 6.99 6.45
CA PHE A 160 -18.90 8.05 5.49
C PHE A 160 -17.39 8.32 5.49
N TRP A 161 -16.79 8.44 6.67
CA TRP A 161 -15.34 8.63 6.80
C TRP A 161 -14.58 7.41 6.28
N MET A 162 -15.00 6.19 6.61
CA MET A 162 -14.41 4.95 6.13
C MET A 162 -14.38 4.91 4.60
N PHE A 163 -15.52 5.20 3.97
CA PHE A 163 -15.65 5.29 2.52
C PHE A 163 -14.69 6.33 1.91
N ALA A 164 -14.70 7.55 2.45
CA ALA A 164 -13.87 8.63 1.94
C ALA A 164 -12.37 8.33 2.08
N LEU A 165 -11.96 7.73 3.20
CA LEU A 165 -10.57 7.40 3.48
C LEU A 165 -10.03 6.28 2.57
N PHE A 166 -10.83 5.25 2.26
CA PHE A 166 -10.43 4.23 1.27
C PHE A 166 -10.28 4.82 -0.13
N LEU A 167 -11.24 5.65 -0.57
CA LEU A 167 -11.21 6.27 -1.89
C LEU A 167 -10.01 7.22 -2.05
N VAL A 168 -9.79 8.11 -1.08
CA VAL A 168 -8.62 9.01 -1.07
C VAL A 168 -7.32 8.19 -1.00
N GLY A 169 -7.29 7.12 -0.20
CA GLY A 169 -6.16 6.21 -0.11
C GLY A 169 -5.77 5.60 -1.46
N ILE A 170 -6.75 5.14 -2.25
CA ILE A 170 -6.53 4.62 -3.61
C ILE A 170 -6.00 5.71 -4.52
N ILE A 171 -6.61 6.89 -4.55
CA ILE A 171 -6.22 7.99 -5.45
C ILE A 171 -4.77 8.42 -5.16
N LEU A 172 -4.43 8.61 -3.88
CA LEU A 172 -3.06 8.97 -3.49
C LEU A 172 -2.06 7.87 -3.84
N SER A 173 -2.42 6.60 -3.60
CA SER A 173 -1.57 5.47 -3.96
C SER A 173 -1.35 5.38 -5.47
N PHE A 174 -2.39 5.60 -6.27
CA PHE A 174 -2.33 5.57 -7.74
C PHE A 174 -1.38 6.63 -8.29
N ILE A 175 -1.47 7.86 -7.78
CA ILE A 175 -0.53 8.93 -8.13
C ILE A 175 0.89 8.50 -7.75
N MET A 176 1.07 7.88 -6.58
CA MET A 176 2.38 7.47 -6.10
C MET A 176 3.04 6.33 -6.87
N VAL A 177 2.27 5.45 -7.51
CA VAL A 177 2.80 4.42 -8.41
C VAL A 177 3.68 5.05 -9.50
N PHE A 178 3.25 6.17 -10.08
CA PHE A 178 4.01 6.86 -11.13
C PHE A 178 5.11 7.77 -10.57
N LEU A 179 4.87 8.42 -9.43
CA LEU A 179 5.82 9.36 -8.83
C LEU A 179 7.00 8.66 -8.13
N ALA A 180 6.81 7.46 -7.58
CA ALA A 180 7.83 6.70 -6.86
C ALA A 180 9.11 6.43 -7.70
N PRO A 181 9.05 5.91 -8.95
CA PRO A 181 10.25 5.73 -9.77
C PRO A 181 10.85 7.06 -10.24
N LEU A 182 10.03 8.09 -10.48
CA LEU A 182 10.50 9.43 -10.87
C LEU A 182 11.31 10.12 -9.76
N ALA A 183 11.01 9.81 -8.49
CA ALA A 183 11.70 10.35 -7.31
C ALA A 183 13.22 10.05 -7.28
N VAL A 184 13.70 9.07 -8.04
CA VAL A 184 15.14 8.73 -8.14
C VAL A 184 15.93 9.85 -8.82
N TYR A 185 15.29 10.61 -9.71
CA TYR A 185 15.95 11.64 -10.52
C TYR A 185 15.93 13.02 -9.85
N THR A 186 14.95 13.30 -8.99
CA THR A 186 14.70 14.62 -8.40
C THR A 186 14.81 14.60 -6.87
N ARG A 187 15.76 15.36 -6.31
CA ARG A 187 15.96 15.47 -4.85
C ARG A 187 14.83 16.22 -4.13
N TRP A 188 14.32 17.30 -4.72
CA TRP A 188 13.27 18.11 -4.11
C TRP A 188 11.91 17.40 -4.06
N ALA A 189 11.69 16.42 -4.94
CA ALA A 189 10.45 15.65 -4.94
C ALA A 189 10.43 14.55 -3.86
N SER A 190 11.55 14.17 -3.25
CA SER A 190 11.55 13.02 -2.33
C SER A 190 10.78 13.29 -1.03
N LEU A 191 10.84 14.52 -0.51
CA LEU A 191 10.12 14.92 0.70
C LEU A 191 8.59 14.91 0.50
N PRO A 192 8.01 15.62 -0.50
CA PRO A 192 6.56 15.59 -0.71
C PRO A 192 6.05 14.19 -1.07
N ILE A 193 6.86 13.38 -1.78
CA ILE A 193 6.50 12.00 -2.11
C ILE A 193 6.36 11.14 -0.84
N VAL A 194 7.31 11.23 0.10
CA VAL A 194 7.22 10.49 1.36
C VAL A 194 6.01 10.94 2.18
N ILE A 195 5.74 12.25 2.25
CA ILE A 195 4.59 12.80 2.98
C ILE A 195 3.27 12.28 2.40
N VAL A 196 3.10 12.32 1.08
CA VAL A 196 1.85 11.87 0.47
C VAL A 196 1.74 10.34 0.49
N THR A 197 2.85 9.59 0.40
CA THR A 197 2.84 8.12 0.64
C THR A 197 2.46 7.80 2.08
N PHE A 198 2.92 8.60 3.05
CA PHE A 198 2.50 8.49 4.45
C PHE A 198 1.00 8.75 4.61
N LEU A 199 0.46 9.80 3.99
CA LEU A 199 -0.97 10.08 4.03
C LEU A 199 -1.80 8.95 3.42
N ALA A 200 -1.35 8.35 2.31
CA ALA A 200 -2.01 7.19 1.72
C ALA A 200 -2.03 5.98 2.69
N ALA A 201 -0.89 5.68 3.33
CA ALA A 201 -0.79 4.62 4.33
C ALA A 201 -1.63 4.92 5.57
N LEU A 202 -1.63 6.16 6.04
CA LEU A 202 -2.41 6.61 7.19
C LEU A 202 -3.91 6.45 6.92
N PHE A 203 -4.41 6.99 5.80
CA PHE A 203 -5.84 6.94 5.49
C PHE A 203 -6.35 5.52 5.28
N THR A 204 -5.60 4.68 4.53
CA THR A 204 -5.98 3.26 4.34
C THR A 204 -5.98 2.48 5.65
N THR A 205 -5.00 2.73 6.54
CA THR A 205 -4.95 2.07 7.86
C THR A 205 -6.05 2.55 8.79
N VAL A 206 -6.30 3.86 8.87
CA VAL A 206 -7.38 4.42 9.69
C VAL A 206 -8.74 3.90 9.22
N ALA A 207 -8.97 3.84 7.90
CA ALA A 207 -10.19 3.26 7.35
C ALA A 207 -10.36 1.78 7.75
N ALA A 208 -9.29 0.98 7.69
CA ALA A 208 -9.32 -0.44 8.08
C ALA A 208 -9.64 -0.63 9.58
N ILE A 209 -9.09 0.24 10.44
CA ILE A 209 -9.40 0.23 11.88
C ILE A 209 -10.87 0.60 12.12
N LEU A 210 -11.35 1.68 11.49
CA LEU A 210 -12.74 2.13 11.61
C LEU A 210 -13.71 1.03 11.15
N ALA A 211 -13.44 0.37 10.03
CA ALA A 211 -14.23 -0.76 9.53
C ALA A 211 -14.27 -1.89 10.56
N THR A 212 -13.11 -2.30 11.07
CA THR A 212 -12.99 -3.41 12.03
C THR A 212 -13.79 -3.15 13.29
N VAL A 213 -13.61 -1.98 13.90
CA VAL A 213 -14.34 -1.63 15.12
C VAL A 213 -15.84 -1.55 14.85
N MET A 214 -16.24 -0.92 13.74
CA MET A 214 -17.65 -0.75 13.40
C MET A 214 -18.38 -2.08 13.22
N PHE A 215 -17.83 -2.99 12.41
CA PHE A 215 -18.52 -4.25 12.10
C PHE A 215 -18.48 -5.25 13.26
N ILE A 216 -17.48 -5.18 14.15
CA ILE A 216 -17.49 -5.94 15.41
C ILE A 216 -18.62 -5.44 16.32
N ILE A 217 -18.75 -4.13 16.51
CA ILE A 217 -19.84 -3.54 17.31
C ILE A 217 -21.21 -3.90 16.71
N MET A 218 -21.33 -3.85 15.39
CA MET A 218 -22.57 -4.23 14.71
C MET A 218 -22.90 -5.71 14.89
N GLN A 219 -21.91 -6.60 14.83
CA GLN A 219 -22.11 -8.02 15.09
C GLN A 219 -22.61 -8.25 16.52
N THR A 220 -21.93 -7.67 17.52
CA THR A 220 -22.30 -7.86 18.92
C THR A 220 -23.70 -7.31 19.21
N ALA A 221 -24.01 -6.12 18.70
CA ALA A 221 -25.32 -5.48 18.86
C ALA A 221 -26.47 -6.28 18.24
N ILE A 222 -26.24 -6.96 17.11
CA ILE A 222 -27.27 -7.79 16.47
C ILE A 222 -27.43 -9.12 17.22
N THR A 223 -26.33 -9.75 17.63
CA THR A 223 -26.38 -11.02 18.37
C THR A 223 -26.89 -10.89 19.81
N SER A 224 -26.90 -9.67 20.39
CA SER A 224 -27.38 -9.46 21.75
C SER A 224 -28.91 -9.44 21.86
N VAL A 225 -29.63 -9.31 20.75
CA VAL A 225 -31.10 -9.35 20.72
C VAL A 225 -31.56 -10.80 20.72
N THR A 226 -31.53 -11.47 21.88
CA THR A 226 -31.88 -12.90 22.02
C THR A 226 -33.36 -13.21 21.75
N GLU A 227 -34.22 -12.19 21.71
CA GLU A 227 -35.65 -12.32 21.41
C GLU A 227 -35.92 -12.71 19.94
N LEU A 228 -34.98 -12.38 19.05
CA LEU A 228 -34.99 -12.74 17.65
C LEU A 228 -33.71 -13.55 17.43
N ASN A 229 -33.80 -14.86 17.18
CA ASN A 229 -32.64 -15.73 17.02
C ASN A 229 -31.89 -15.47 15.69
N ILE A 230 -31.36 -14.26 15.55
CA ILE A 230 -30.66 -13.71 14.38
C ILE A 230 -29.16 -13.94 14.58
N GLY A 231 -28.56 -14.69 13.67
CA GLY A 231 -27.11 -14.87 13.65
C GLY A 231 -26.43 -13.77 12.84
N ALA A 232 -25.35 -13.18 13.35
CA ALA A 232 -24.50 -12.29 12.57
C ALA A 232 -23.08 -12.86 12.49
N SER A 233 -22.55 -13.01 11.27
CA SER A 233 -21.19 -13.49 11.02
C SER A 233 -20.38 -12.48 10.22
N ILE A 234 -19.10 -12.37 10.53
CA ILE A 234 -18.16 -11.48 9.82
C ILE A 234 -17.60 -12.20 8.59
N GLY A 235 -17.51 -11.49 7.46
CA GLY A 235 -16.89 -12.00 6.24
C GLY A 235 -15.37 -11.85 6.30
N ILE A 236 -14.67 -12.94 6.64
CA ILE A 236 -13.22 -12.94 6.90
C ILE A 236 -12.44 -12.50 5.64
N GLU A 237 -12.91 -12.87 4.46
CA GLU A 237 -12.30 -12.59 3.16
C GLU A 237 -12.15 -11.08 2.92
N MET A 238 -13.19 -10.30 3.23
CA MET A 238 -13.18 -8.83 3.12
C MET A 238 -12.11 -8.21 4.03
N PHE A 239 -12.06 -8.69 5.28
CA PHE A 239 -11.08 -8.21 6.26
C PHE A 239 -9.64 -8.56 5.86
N ILE A 240 -9.42 -9.75 5.30
CA ILE A 240 -8.10 -10.15 4.79
C ILE A 240 -7.65 -9.21 3.68
N PHE A 241 -8.50 -8.96 2.67
CA PHE A 241 -8.13 -8.06 1.57
C PHE A 241 -7.87 -6.62 2.05
N MET A 242 -8.71 -6.12 2.94
CA MET A 242 -8.55 -4.80 3.55
C MET A 242 -7.22 -4.66 4.30
N TRP A 243 -6.87 -5.62 5.15
CA TRP A 243 -5.64 -5.57 5.93
C TRP A 243 -4.39 -5.83 5.07
N ILE A 244 -4.45 -6.69 4.04
CA ILE A 244 -3.36 -6.82 3.07
C ILE A 244 -3.14 -5.48 2.34
N GLY A 245 -4.22 -4.81 1.93
CA GLY A 245 -4.16 -3.48 1.32
C GLY A 245 -3.49 -2.44 2.22
N ALA A 246 -3.85 -2.42 3.51
CA ALA A 246 -3.26 -1.50 4.50
C ALA A 246 -1.79 -1.85 4.82
N ILE A 247 -1.46 -3.13 5.01
CA ILE A 247 -0.08 -3.56 5.34
C ILE A 247 0.85 -3.24 4.17
N THR A 248 0.42 -3.50 2.93
CA THR A 248 1.22 -3.21 1.74
C THR A 248 1.45 -1.71 1.53
N SER A 249 0.48 -0.84 1.85
CA SER A 249 0.66 0.62 1.81
C SER A 249 1.62 1.12 2.91
N VAL A 250 1.54 0.55 4.11
CA VAL A 250 2.47 0.86 5.21
C VAL A 250 3.90 0.41 4.88
N LEU A 251 4.08 -0.79 4.32
CA LEU A 251 5.39 -1.27 3.89
C LEU A 251 5.99 -0.38 2.78
N ALA A 252 5.16 0.03 1.83
CA ALA A 252 5.56 1.00 0.79
C ALA A 252 6.07 2.30 1.42
N PHE A 253 5.36 2.84 2.42
CA PHE A 253 5.79 4.03 3.17
C PHE A 253 7.12 3.82 3.89
N VAL A 254 7.29 2.72 4.63
CA VAL A 254 8.54 2.45 5.39
C VAL A 254 9.75 2.37 4.45
N ILE A 255 9.60 1.71 3.30
CA ILE A 255 10.67 1.61 2.30
C ILE A 255 10.97 2.99 1.70
N GLN A 256 9.96 3.79 1.37
CA GLN A 256 10.12 5.14 0.83
C GLN A 256 10.81 6.07 1.84
N PHE A 257 10.42 5.98 3.11
CA PHE A 257 11.03 6.73 4.21
C PHE A 257 12.51 6.37 4.40
N GLY A 258 12.83 5.07 4.44
CA GLY A 258 14.22 4.60 4.53
C GLY A 258 15.09 5.03 3.35
N MET A 259 14.53 5.05 2.13
CA MET A 259 15.22 5.57 0.94
C MET A 259 15.49 7.08 1.03
N CYS A 260 14.58 7.86 1.59
CA CYS A 260 14.75 9.31 1.75
C CYS A 260 15.86 9.64 2.74
N CYS A 261 15.91 8.94 3.89
CA CYS A 261 16.86 9.20 4.96
C CYS A 261 18.28 8.68 4.62
N CYS A 262 18.40 7.46 4.08
CA CYS A 262 19.68 6.74 4.07
C CYS A 262 20.33 6.59 2.68
N CYS A 263 19.59 6.73 1.56
CA CYS A 263 20.13 6.45 0.23
C CYS A 263 20.61 7.71 -0.52
N ALA A 264 21.71 7.59 -1.27
CA ALA A 264 22.22 8.66 -2.14
C ALA A 264 21.31 8.86 -3.36
N SER A 265 20.91 10.10 -3.65
CA SER A 265 20.23 10.44 -4.92
C SER A 265 21.23 10.50 -6.07
N ARG A 266 20.77 10.33 -7.32
CA ARG A 266 21.60 10.48 -8.52
C ARG A 266 22.33 11.82 -8.57
N ARG A 267 21.69 12.88 -8.08
CA ARG A 267 22.30 14.21 -7.96
C ARG A 267 23.37 14.24 -6.87
N ASP A 268 23.15 13.61 -5.72
CA ASP A 268 24.12 13.57 -4.62
C ASP A 268 25.41 12.86 -5.02
N VAL A 269 25.29 11.79 -5.80
CA VAL A 269 26.45 11.07 -6.38
C VAL A 269 27.14 11.94 -7.43
N LYS A 270 26.40 12.67 -8.27
CA LYS A 270 26.99 13.59 -9.26
C LYS A 270 27.74 14.76 -8.61
N THR A 271 27.26 15.26 -7.48
CA THR A 271 27.91 16.34 -6.71
C THR A 271 28.97 15.86 -5.71
N GLY A 272 29.26 14.56 -5.63
CA GLY A 272 30.22 13.99 -4.68
C GLY A 272 29.78 13.98 -3.20
N ARG A 273 28.64 14.59 -2.85
CA ARG A 273 28.12 14.68 -1.47
C ARG A 273 27.83 13.31 -0.83
N LYS A 274 27.49 12.29 -1.64
CA LYS A 274 27.35 10.90 -1.19
C LYS A 274 27.91 9.95 -2.27
N ARG A 275 28.71 8.95 -1.87
CA ARG A 275 29.30 7.97 -2.81
C ARG A 275 28.31 6.95 -3.40
N GLY A 276 27.17 6.71 -2.76
CA GLY A 276 26.23 5.66 -3.20
C GLY A 276 26.75 4.24 -2.94
N SER A 277 26.29 3.24 -3.70
CA SER A 277 26.70 1.84 -3.52
C SER A 277 28.22 1.64 -3.72
N LYS A 278 28.89 0.96 -2.79
CA LYS A 278 30.36 0.68 -2.83
C LYS A 278 30.77 -0.11 -4.08
N HIS A 279 29.96 -1.09 -4.49
CA HIS A 279 30.16 -1.89 -5.70
C HIS A 279 30.26 -1.07 -7.01
N ALA A 280 29.78 0.18 -7.03
CA ALA A 280 29.94 1.03 -8.21
C ALA A 280 31.39 1.46 -8.46
N TRP A 281 32.23 1.47 -7.40
CA TRP A 281 33.59 2.00 -7.41
C TRP A 281 34.65 0.89 -7.49
N GLU A 282 34.40 -0.27 -6.87
CA GLU A 282 35.30 -1.45 -6.87
C GLU A 282 35.64 -1.97 -8.28
N ILE A 283 34.68 -1.92 -9.22
CA ILE A 283 34.87 -2.37 -10.61
C ILE A 283 35.85 -1.45 -11.39
N THR A 284 36.10 -0.24 -10.89
CA THR A 284 37.04 0.71 -11.52
C THR A 284 38.47 0.45 -11.03
N SER A 285 38.64 0.22 -9.72
CA SER A 285 39.95 -0.13 -9.14
C SER A 285 40.53 -1.43 -9.69
N GLU A 286 39.69 -2.42 -9.97
CA GLU A 286 40.11 -3.70 -10.57
C GLU A 286 40.48 -3.57 -12.06
N LYS A 287 39.88 -2.60 -12.77
CA LYS A 287 40.25 -2.29 -14.16
C LYS A 287 41.52 -1.47 -14.25
N GLU A 288 41.74 -0.53 -13.33
CA GLU A 288 43.00 0.23 -13.25
C GLU A 288 44.17 -0.67 -12.83
N SER A 289 43.98 -1.60 -11.89
CA SER A 289 45.02 -2.56 -11.50
C SER A 289 45.40 -3.54 -12.62
N HIS A 290 44.44 -3.94 -13.48
CA HIS A 290 44.73 -4.78 -14.64
C HIS A 290 45.39 -4.03 -15.81
N VAL A 291 45.18 -2.72 -15.93
CA VAL A 291 45.85 -1.89 -16.95
C VAL A 291 47.27 -1.52 -16.49
N GLY A 292 47.51 -1.34 -15.18
CA GLY A 292 48.84 -1.10 -14.62
C GLY A 292 49.82 -2.28 -14.72
N ASN A 293 49.34 -3.50 -14.96
CA ASN A 293 50.16 -4.72 -15.06
C ASN A 293 50.47 -5.17 -16.51
N ARG A 294 50.16 -4.36 -17.53
CA ARG A 294 50.68 -4.59 -18.89
C ARG A 294 51.89 -3.69 -19.12
N GLU A 295 53.07 -4.17 -18.72
CA GLU A 295 54.32 -3.66 -19.26
C GLU A 295 54.30 -3.82 -20.80
N PRO A 296 54.65 -2.79 -21.58
CA PRO A 296 54.92 -2.99 -23.00
C PRO A 296 56.18 -3.85 -23.13
N GLY A 297 56.04 -4.99 -23.80
CA GLY A 297 57.14 -5.89 -24.14
C GLY A 297 58.33 -5.15 -24.72
N GLY A 298 59.52 -5.54 -24.26
CA GLY A 298 60.77 -4.85 -24.51
C GLY A 298 61.15 -4.72 -25.99
N PHE A 299 61.88 -3.65 -26.26
CA PHE A 299 62.74 -3.53 -27.43
C PHE A 299 64.15 -3.18 -26.94
N SER A 300 65.00 -4.19 -26.86
CA SER A 300 66.44 -4.07 -26.61
C SER A 300 67.09 -3.43 -27.83
N THR A 301 67.74 -2.27 -27.66
CA THR A 301 68.67 -1.75 -28.68
C THR A 301 70.07 -1.79 -28.11
N GLU A 302 70.86 -2.76 -28.57
CA GLU A 302 72.30 -2.88 -28.31
C GLU A 302 73.04 -1.62 -28.77
N ARG A 303 74.01 -1.18 -27.96
CA ARG A 303 74.95 -0.10 -28.29
C ARG A 303 76.32 -0.76 -28.53
N PRO A 304 76.97 -0.61 -29.70
CA PRO A 304 78.30 -1.16 -29.90
C PRO A 304 79.38 -0.25 -29.28
N GLN A 305 80.29 -0.85 -28.52
CA GLN A 305 81.54 -0.22 -28.08
C GLN A 305 82.51 -0.06 -29.26
N ARG A 306 83.18 1.10 -29.36
CA ARG A 306 84.54 1.20 -29.90
C ARG A 306 85.24 2.46 -29.37
N ASN A 307 86.30 2.22 -28.59
CA ASN A 307 87.28 3.23 -28.14
C ASN A 307 88.16 3.69 -29.31
N LEU A 308 88.61 4.95 -29.26
CA LEU A 308 89.97 5.41 -29.59
C LEU A 308 90.07 6.94 -29.35
N ASP A 309 90.69 7.30 -28.23
CA ASP A 309 91.86 8.17 -28.08
C ASP A 309 92.04 9.48 -28.89
N VAL A 310 92.34 10.53 -28.11
CA VAL A 310 93.48 11.48 -28.26
C VAL A 310 93.25 12.84 -28.97
N ASP A 311 93.33 13.86 -28.09
CA ASP A 311 94.02 15.16 -28.14
C ASP A 311 93.54 16.43 -28.88
N SER A 312 93.76 17.51 -28.11
CA SER A 312 94.44 18.76 -28.48
C SER A 312 93.62 19.94 -29.04
N ASP A 313 93.56 20.97 -28.18
CA ASP A 313 93.82 22.40 -28.46
C ASP A 313 92.78 23.20 -29.27
N ALA A 314 92.56 24.51 -29.06
CA ALA A 314 92.98 25.52 -28.10
C ALA A 314 92.14 26.81 -28.36
N GLU A 315 92.21 27.76 -27.41
CA GLU A 315 92.01 29.23 -27.55
C GLU A 315 90.59 29.74 -27.93
N ASN A 316 90.01 30.73 -27.25
CA ASN A 316 90.54 31.87 -26.49
C ASN A 316 89.50 32.34 -25.46
#